data_AF-A0ABD0NAE9-F1
#
_entry.id   AF-A0ABD0NAE9-F1
#
_cell.length_a   1.000
_cell.length_b   1.000
_cell.length_c   1.000
_cell.angle_alpha   90.00
_cell.angle_beta   90.00
_cell.angle_gamma   90.00
#
_symmetry.space_group_name_H-M   'P 1'
#
loop_
_entity.id
_entity.type
_entity.pdbx_description
1 polymer ?
#
loop_
_entity_poly.entity_id
_entity_poly.type
_entity_poly.pdbx_seq_one_letter_code
_entity_poly.pdbx_strand_id
1 'polypeptide(L)'
;SPDYVNCDKEEAVDDFLKRIDCYKLTYVPLDDDKDRNLSYIKIFNVGSRYLVNQVQDHIQSRIVYYLMNIHVTPRTIYLCRHGESELNLLGRIG
;
A
#
# COMPACT_ATOMS: atom_id res chain seq x y z
N SER A 1 -0.09 -16.23 6.30
CA SER A 1 -1.56 -16.14 6.47
C SER A 1 -1.96 -17.16 7.52
N PRO A 2 -2.94 -16.88 8.40
CA PRO A 2 -3.53 -17.89 9.28
C PRO A 2 -4.09 -19.11 8.52
N ASP A 3 -4.43 -18.96 7.24
CA ASP A 3 -4.94 -20.04 6.37
C ASP A 3 -3.97 -21.23 6.21
N TYR A 4 -2.67 -21.04 6.44
CA TYR A 4 -1.61 -22.04 6.17
C TYR A 4 -0.75 -22.36 7.41
N VAL A 5 -1.27 -22.15 8.63
CA VAL A 5 -0.50 -22.27 9.90
C VAL A 5 0.19 -23.63 10.08
N ASN A 6 -0.38 -24.70 9.55
CA ASN A 6 0.15 -26.07 9.64
C ASN A 6 0.42 -26.71 8.28
N CYS A 7 0.55 -25.90 7.23
CA CYS A 7 0.80 -26.38 5.87
C CYS A 7 2.27 -26.18 5.51
N ASP A 8 2.84 -27.09 4.74
CA ASP A 8 4.16 -26.87 4.17
C ASP A 8 4.15 -25.66 3.23
N LYS A 9 5.30 -24.99 3.07
CA LYS A 9 5.39 -23.80 2.23
C LYS A 9 5.09 -24.09 0.76
N GLU A 10 5.55 -25.23 0.24
CA GLU A 10 5.37 -25.58 -1.18
C GLU A 10 3.90 -25.90 -1.46
N GLU A 11 3.27 -26.65 -0.56
CA GLU A 11 1.82 -26.94 -0.61
C GLU A 11 0.99 -25.66 -0.51
N ALA A 12 1.34 -24.75 0.39
CA ALA A 12 0.66 -23.47 0.56
C ALA A 12 0.76 -22.58 -0.69
N VAL A 13 1.91 -22.58 -1.38
CA VAL A 13 2.09 -21.82 -2.63
C VAL A 13 1.24 -22.42 -3.74
N ASP A 14 1.23 -23.74 -3.91
CA ASP A 14 0.43 -24.40 -4.94
C ASP A 14 -1.08 -24.17 -4.74
N ASP A 15 -1.57 -24.33 -3.52
CA ASP A 15 -2.97 -24.01 -3.18
C ASP A 15 -3.30 -22.53 -3.42
N PHE A 16 -2.42 -21.61 -3.03
CA PHE A 16 -2.64 -20.18 -3.22
C PHE A 16 -2.69 -19.78 -4.70
N LEU A 17 -1.86 -20.40 -5.56
CA LEU A 17 -1.90 -20.18 -7.01
C LEU A 17 -3.23 -20.66 -7.61
N LYS A 18 -3.71 -21.85 -7.21
CA LYS A 18 -5.04 -22.34 -7.61
C LYS A 18 -6.15 -21.38 -7.17
N ARG A 19 -6.04 -20.84 -5.95
CA ARG A 19 -7.00 -19.86 -5.43
C ARG A 19 -7.01 -18.58 -6.26
N ILE A 20 -5.85 -18.07 -6.68
CA ILE A 20 -5.76 -16.94 -7.61
C ILE A 20 -6.48 -17.26 -8.91
N ASP A 21 -6.27 -18.45 -9.48
CA ASP A 21 -6.90 -18.86 -10.73
C ASP A 21 -8.43 -18.92 -10.62
N CYS A 22 -8.98 -19.33 -9.48
CA CYS A 22 -10.41 -19.26 -9.21
C CYS A 22 -10.95 -17.82 -9.31
N TYR A 23 -10.24 -16.82 -8.77
CA TYR A 23 -10.66 -15.42 -8.89
C TYR A 23 -10.51 -14.87 -10.31
N LYS A 24 -9.52 -15.32 -11.08
CA LYS A 24 -9.36 -14.89 -12.49
C LYS A 24 -10.57 -15.22 -13.35
N LEU A 25 -11.31 -16.29 -13.06
CA LEU A 25 -12.48 -16.71 -13.84
C LEU A 25 -13.62 -15.67 -13.85
N THR A 26 -13.73 -14.87 -12.79
CA THR A 26 -14.83 -13.91 -12.62
C THR A 26 -14.35 -12.47 -12.45
N TYR A 27 -13.03 -12.25 -12.40
CA TYR A 27 -12.47 -10.93 -12.21
C TYR A 27 -12.76 -10.01 -13.41
N VAL A 28 -13.49 -8.93 -13.15
CA VAL A 28 -13.69 -7.83 -14.09
C VAL A 28 -12.96 -6.61 -13.53
N PRO A 29 -11.87 -6.15 -14.17
CA PRO A 29 -11.20 -4.94 -13.72
C PRO A 29 -12.10 -3.72 -13.97
N LEU A 30 -11.87 -2.67 -13.18
CA LEU A 30 -12.45 -1.35 -13.47
C LEU A 30 -12.11 -0.95 -14.92
N ASP A 31 -13.07 -0.35 -15.61
CA ASP A 31 -13.02 0.00 -17.04
C ASP A 31 -13.08 1.52 -17.21
N ASP A 32 -12.23 2.07 -18.07
CA ASP A 32 -12.07 3.54 -18.17
C ASP A 32 -13.32 4.21 -18.79
N ASP A 33 -14.05 3.50 -19.64
CA ASP A 33 -15.24 4.01 -20.33
C ASP A 33 -16.52 3.73 -19.56
N LYS A 34 -16.71 2.48 -19.10
CA LYS A 34 -17.91 2.04 -18.39
C LYS A 34 -17.98 2.63 -16.98
N ASP A 35 -16.83 2.75 -16.30
CA ASP A 35 -16.75 3.25 -14.92
C ASP A 35 -16.30 4.71 -14.84
N ARG A 36 -16.41 5.47 -15.94
CA ARG A 36 -15.95 6.87 -16.05
C ARG A 36 -16.50 7.82 -14.98
N ASN A 37 -17.64 7.49 -14.38
CA ASN A 37 -18.31 8.30 -13.36
C ASN A 37 -17.88 7.94 -11.92
N LEU A 38 -17.05 6.91 -11.72
CA LEU A 38 -16.58 6.48 -10.41
C LEU A 38 -15.26 7.13 -10.04
N SER A 39 -15.10 7.50 -8.76
CA SER A 39 -13.83 7.95 -8.20
C SER A 39 -12.94 6.76 -7.84
N TYR A 40 -11.79 6.60 -8.51
CA TYR A 40 -10.89 5.49 -8.23
C TYR A 40 -9.43 5.78 -8.59
N ILE A 41 -8.53 4.94 -8.07
CA ILE A 41 -7.12 4.86 -8.46
C ILE A 41 -6.77 3.41 -8.83
N LYS A 42 -6.19 3.19 -10.01
CA LYS A 42 -5.58 1.93 -10.44
C LYS A 42 -4.06 2.05 -10.33
N ILE A 43 -3.45 1.16 -9.55
CA ILE A 43 -2.00 1.08 -9.37
C ILE A 43 -1.50 -0.11 -10.18
N PHE A 44 -0.65 0.15 -11.16
CA PHE A 44 -0.08 -0.89 -12.02
C PHE A 44 1.34 -1.22 -11.58
N ASN A 45 1.66 -2.52 -11.59
CA ASN A 45 3.02 -3.03 -11.40
C ASN A 45 3.72 -2.39 -10.19
N VAL A 46 3.08 -2.49 -9.03
CA VAL A 46 3.61 -2.04 -7.74
C VAL A 46 4.04 -0.55 -7.74
N GLY A 47 3.29 0.30 -8.44
CA GLY A 47 3.52 1.75 -8.46
C GLY A 47 4.32 2.26 -9.65
N SER A 48 4.63 1.42 -10.64
CA SER A 48 5.28 1.86 -11.88
C SER A 48 4.42 2.81 -12.71
N ARG A 49 3.09 2.69 -12.61
CA ARG A 49 2.12 3.56 -13.29
C ARG A 49 0.84 3.68 -12.47
N TYR A 50 0.20 4.85 -12.54
CA TYR A 50 -1.06 5.15 -11.88
C TYR A 50 -2.09 5.65 -12.91
N LEU A 51 -3.34 5.25 -12.75
CA LEU A 51 -4.48 5.86 -13.42
C LEU A 51 -5.46 6.32 -12.34
N VAL A 52 -5.80 7.61 -12.36
CA VAL A 52 -6.68 8.23 -11.37
C VAL A 52 -7.89 8.80 -12.10
N ASN A 53 -9.09 8.48 -11.64
CA ASN A 53 -10.35 8.94 -12.23
C ASN A 53 -11.20 9.68 -11.19
N GLN A 54 -11.81 10.80 -11.60
CA GLN A 54 -12.82 11.57 -10.85
C GLN A 54 -12.46 11.84 -9.37
N VAL A 55 -11.36 12.53 -9.10
CA VAL A 55 -11.05 12.96 -7.71
C VAL A 55 -12.02 14.07 -7.30
N GLN A 56 -12.85 13.82 -6.29
CA GLN A 56 -13.97 14.70 -5.92
C GLN A 56 -13.63 15.72 -4.83
N ASP A 57 -12.69 15.39 -3.94
CA ASP A 57 -12.42 16.21 -2.77
C ASP A 57 -10.94 16.21 -2.34
N HIS A 58 -10.68 17.01 -1.31
CA HIS A 58 -9.34 17.14 -0.76
C HIS A 58 -8.85 15.83 -0.12
N ILE A 59 -9.71 15.02 0.50
CA ILE A 59 -9.27 13.78 1.15
C ILE A 59 -8.83 12.74 0.10
N GLN A 60 -9.58 12.59 -1.00
CA GLN A 60 -9.22 11.73 -2.12
C GLN A 60 -7.91 12.19 -2.77
N SER A 61 -7.71 13.50 -2.93
CA SER A 61 -6.46 14.07 -3.43
C SER A 61 -5.26 13.69 -2.55
N ARG A 62 -5.42 13.74 -1.22
CA ARG A 62 -4.39 13.33 -0.24
C ARG A 62 -4.12 11.82 -0.27
N ILE A 63 -5.14 10.99 -0.50
CA ILE A 63 -4.99 9.54 -0.67
C ILE A 63 -4.15 9.24 -1.92
N VAL A 64 -4.48 9.86 -3.06
CA VAL A 64 -3.71 9.72 -4.31
C VAL A 64 -2.25 10.13 -4.08
N TYR A 65 -2.03 11.30 -3.48
CA TYR A 65 -0.68 11.77 -3.15
C TYR A 65 0.10 10.76 -2.29
N TYR A 66 -0.52 10.22 -1.24
CA TYR A 66 0.12 9.23 -0.38
C TYR A 66 0.52 7.96 -1.15
N LEU A 67 -0.42 7.39 -1.92
CA LEU A 67 -0.21 6.15 -2.68
C LEU A 67 0.85 6.27 -3.79
N MET A 68 1.04 7.48 -4.32
CA MET A 68 2.10 7.77 -5.30
C MET A 68 3.51 7.87 -4.69
N ASN A 69 3.62 8.04 -3.37
CA ASN A 69 4.91 8.27 -2.70
C ASN A 69 5.38 7.11 -1.81
N ILE A 70 4.58 6.05 -1.65
CA ILE A 70 5.00 4.83 -0.94
C ILE A 70 5.65 3.83 -1.90
N HIS A 71 6.54 2.99 -1.37
CA HIS A 71 7.18 1.91 -2.11
C HIS A 71 7.48 0.72 -1.20
N VAL A 72 7.54 -0.47 -1.78
CA VAL A 72 7.77 -1.73 -1.07
C VAL A 72 9.24 -2.13 -0.94
N THR A 73 10.15 -1.37 -1.55
CA THR A 73 11.59 -1.62 -1.45
C THR A 73 12.04 -1.62 0.02
N PRO A 74 12.70 -2.68 0.49
CA PRO A 74 13.22 -2.75 1.86
C PRO A 74 14.14 -1.57 2.17
N ARG A 75 13.93 -0.92 3.32
CA ARG A 75 14.77 0.17 3.82
C ARG A 75 14.73 0.24 5.34
N THR A 76 15.75 0.87 5.91
CA THR A 76 15.83 1.14 7.35
C THR A 76 15.71 2.63 7.60
N ILE A 77 14.87 3.01 8.56
CA ILE A 77 14.72 4.39 9.02
C ILE A 77 15.22 4.45 10.46
N TYR A 78 16.28 5.23 10.70
CA TYR A 78 16.82 5.48 12.04
C TYR A 78 16.33 6.83 12.54
N LEU A 79 15.73 6.86 13.73
CA LEU A 79 15.28 8.08 14.38
C LEU A 79 16.03 8.21 15.70
N CYS A 80 16.72 9.33 15.91
CA CYS A 80 17.33 9.67 17.18
C CYS A 80 16.88 11.07 17.61
N ARG A 81 16.91 11.32 18.92
CA ARG A 81 16.87 12.68 19.45
C ARG A 81 18.21 13.36 19.19
N HIS A 82 18.24 14.67 19.37
CA HIS A 82 19.50 15.38 19.54
C HIS A 82 20.31 14.78 20.72
N GLY A 83 21.64 14.94 20.70
CA GLY A 83 22.48 14.58 21.85
C GLY A 83 22.10 15.40 23.09
N GLU A 84 22.47 14.94 24.29
CA GLU A 84 22.15 15.63 25.54
C GLU A 84 22.52 17.12 25.50
N SER A 85 21.58 17.99 25.87
CA SER A 85 21.77 19.43 25.94
C SER A 85 21.79 19.94 27.39
N GLU A 86 22.30 21.14 27.60
CA GLU A 86 22.26 21.81 28.91
C GLU A 86 20.83 21.96 29.44
N LEU A 87 19.86 22.21 28.55
CA LEU A 87 18.45 22.28 28.95
C LEU A 87 17.95 20.92 29.46
N ASN A 88 18.43 19.81 28.91
CA ASN A 88 18.12 18.48 29.45
C ASN A 88 18.69 18.31 30.87
N LEU A 89 19.94 18.72 31.09
CA LEU A 89 20.58 18.69 32.41
C LEU A 89 19.83 19.56 33.44
N LEU A 90 19.29 20.70 32.99
CA LEU A 90 18.53 21.63 33.83
C LEU A 90 17.04 21.27 33.97
N GLY A 91 16.58 20.16 33.37
CA GLY A 91 15.17 19.76 33.38
C GLY A 91 14.23 20.74 32.68
N ARG A 92 14.73 21.50 31.70
CA ARG A 92 13.97 22.51 30.95
C ARG A 92 13.47 21.95 29.63
N ILE A 93 12.22 22.27 29.30
CA ILE A 93 11.58 21.97 28.00
C ILE A 93 11.81 23.12 27.01
N GLY A 94 11.65 22.82 25.71
CA GLY A 94 11.84 23.79 24.62
C GLY A 94 13.12 23.52 23.86
#